data_AF-A0A7X7V865-F1
#
_entry.id   AF-A0A7X7V865-F1
#
_cell.length_a   1.000
_cell.length_b   1.000
_cell.length_c   1.000
_cell.angle_alpha   90.00
_cell.angle_beta   90.00
_cell.angle_gamma   90.00
#
_symmetry.space_group_name_H-M   'P 1'
#
loop_
_entity.id
_entity.type
_entity.pdbx_description
1 polymer ?
#
loop_
_entity_poly.entity_id
_entity_poly.type
_entity_poly.pdbx_seq_one_letter_code
_entity_poly.pdbx_strand_id
1 'polypeptide(L)'
;MCVLLWLCSAPYTPTGAILMPTLANDTHLVGTRSGLAQAATRLADVTARRQPVPAGAEVCQTGAVLSAVADLLDGINHEQRAALGHSARLGLVTQAQKLANRVDGLLRVLVGEAEQAGSSMAAQGTPTTTWLGMVGQMSPKQASGLVFAGKELTTHPITRQAALSGQVNSEQARTIHSVLTELPQDLDDEQRQAAETLLVEHAASTPAEG
;
A
#
# COMPACT_ATOMS: atom_id res chain seq x y z
N MET A 1 14.85 40.04 25.30
CA MET A 1 15.46 40.37 26.60
C MET A 1 14.83 39.46 27.64
N CYS A 2 15.49 38.38 28.06
CA CYS A 2 16.40 38.35 29.22
C CYS A 2 15.73 38.85 30.51
N VAL A 3 15.76 38.19 31.67
CA VAL A 3 16.31 36.89 32.11
C VAL A 3 15.93 36.77 33.61
N LEU A 4 15.70 35.54 34.10
CA LEU A 4 15.88 34.99 35.46
C LEU A 4 15.57 35.85 36.71
N LEU A 5 14.80 35.27 37.65
CA LEU A 5 15.30 34.57 38.85
C LEU A 5 14.18 34.45 39.91
N TRP A 6 13.82 33.23 40.31
CA TRP A 6 13.52 32.98 41.72
C TRP A 6 13.85 31.52 42.08
N LEU A 7 14.70 31.38 43.10
CA LEU A 7 15.09 30.14 43.75
C LEU A 7 13.92 29.55 44.54
N CYS A 8 13.82 28.23 44.60
CA CYS A 8 13.53 27.57 45.86
C CYS A 8 14.06 26.13 45.86
N SER A 9 15.01 25.88 46.76
CA SER A 9 15.61 24.58 47.04
C SER A 9 14.78 23.82 48.07
N ALA A 10 14.50 22.54 47.82
CA ALA A 10 14.37 21.53 48.87
C ALA A 10 14.64 20.12 48.30
N PRO A 11 15.36 19.26 49.04
CA PRO A 11 15.81 17.95 48.57
C PRO A 11 14.73 16.89 48.78
N TYR A 12 14.38 16.14 47.75
CA TYR A 12 13.57 14.93 47.89
C TYR A 12 14.45 13.70 47.69
N THR A 13 14.74 13.00 48.78
CA THR A 13 15.25 11.63 48.78
C THR A 13 14.12 10.66 48.44
N PRO A 14 14.39 9.64 47.61
CA PRO A 14 13.74 8.35 47.83
C PRO A 14 14.78 7.28 48.18
N THR A 15 14.77 6.88 49.46
CA THR A 15 15.20 5.55 49.90
C THR A 15 14.11 4.58 49.49
N GLY A 16 14.40 3.78 48.47
CA GLY A 16 13.52 2.74 47.96
C GLY A 16 14.30 1.89 46.97
N ALA A 17 15.14 1.00 47.50
CA ALA A 17 15.83 -0.01 46.72
C ALA A 17 14.79 -0.99 46.14
N ILE A 18 14.36 -0.71 44.90
CA ILE A 18 13.72 -1.69 44.04
C ILE A 18 14.78 -2.09 43.02
N LEU A 19 15.17 -3.35 43.08
CA LEU A 19 15.99 -4.03 42.08
C LEU A 19 15.33 -3.83 40.70
N MET A 20 15.80 -2.86 39.94
CA MET A 20 15.55 -2.75 38.50
C MET A 20 16.49 -3.75 37.82
N PRO A 21 16.00 -4.77 37.10
CA PRO A 21 16.83 -5.39 36.10
C PRO A 21 17.13 -4.32 35.05
N THR A 22 18.41 -3.95 34.95
CA THR A 22 18.99 -3.27 33.79
C THR A 22 18.31 -3.81 32.54
N LEU A 23 17.53 -2.97 31.85
CA LEU A 23 17.12 -3.24 30.48
C LEU A 23 18.39 -3.27 29.65
N ALA A 24 18.97 -4.47 29.59
CA ALA A 24 19.99 -4.82 28.66
C ALA A 24 19.44 -4.47 27.28
N ASN A 25 20.19 -3.59 26.65
CA ASN A 25 20.15 -3.22 25.27
C ASN A 25 20.08 -4.46 24.36
N ASP A 26 18.89 -4.99 24.11
CA ASP A 26 18.68 -6.03 23.10
C ASP A 26 18.49 -5.37 21.74
N THR A 27 19.63 -4.94 21.20
CA THR A 27 19.80 -4.65 19.78
C THR A 27 19.71 -5.96 18.99
N HIS A 28 18.53 -6.59 18.94
CA HIS A 28 18.26 -7.74 18.07
C HIS A 28 17.55 -7.32 16.77
N LEU A 29 18.14 -6.34 16.08
CA LEU A 29 18.02 -6.19 14.63
C LEU A 29 19.28 -6.78 13.99
N VAL A 30 19.52 -8.08 14.19
CA VAL A 30 20.52 -8.81 13.40
C VAL A 30 19.84 -9.29 12.12
N GLY A 31 19.40 -8.34 11.29
CA GLY A 31 19.61 -8.50 9.87
C GLY A 31 21.10 -8.24 9.67
N THR A 32 21.88 -9.25 9.29
CA THR A 32 23.31 -9.06 9.08
C THR A 32 23.50 -7.83 8.18
N ARG A 33 24.40 -6.92 8.54
CA ARG A 33 24.75 -5.76 7.70
C ARG A 33 25.01 -6.18 6.24
N SER A 34 25.45 -7.43 6.05
CA SER A 34 25.61 -8.12 4.78
C SER A 34 24.30 -8.32 3.98
N GLY A 35 23.18 -8.70 4.60
CA GLY A 35 21.91 -8.94 3.89
C GLY A 35 21.27 -7.66 3.37
N LEU A 36 21.26 -6.59 4.19
CA LEU A 36 20.79 -5.27 3.77
C LEU A 36 21.72 -4.64 2.73
N ALA A 37 23.04 -4.81 2.87
CA ALA A 37 24.00 -4.39 1.86
C ALA A 37 23.80 -5.15 0.54
N GLN A 38 23.57 -6.47 0.58
CA GLN A 38 23.29 -7.25 -0.63
C GLN A 38 21.97 -6.86 -1.30
N ALA A 39 20.92 -6.56 -0.52
CA ALA A 39 19.66 -6.04 -1.05
C ALA A 39 19.82 -4.65 -1.67
N ALA A 40 20.58 -3.75 -1.03
CA ALA A 40 20.88 -2.42 -1.56
C ALA A 40 21.73 -2.49 -2.83
N THR A 41 22.73 -3.38 -2.89
CA THR A 41 23.53 -3.61 -4.09
C THR A 41 22.71 -4.21 -5.23
N ARG A 42 21.78 -5.13 -4.94
CA ARG A 42 20.85 -5.66 -5.95
C ARG A 42 19.89 -4.59 -6.47
N LEU A 43 19.39 -3.71 -5.59
CA LEU A 43 18.54 -2.59 -5.98
C LEU A 43 19.32 -1.60 -6.88
N ALA A 44 20.57 -1.30 -6.53
CA ALA A 44 21.47 -0.48 -7.34
C ALA A 44 21.76 -1.12 -8.71
N ASP A 45 21.96 -2.45 -8.75
CA ASP A 45 22.22 -3.21 -9.99
C ASP A 45 20.95 -3.31 -10.87
N VAL A 46 19.75 -3.41 -10.29
CA VAL A 46 18.46 -3.30 -11.01
C VAL A 46 18.29 -1.91 -11.62
N THR A 47 18.61 -0.84 -10.89
CA THR A 47 18.58 0.52 -11.46
C THR A 47 19.67 0.75 -12.52
N ALA A 48 20.81 0.05 -12.44
CA ALA A 48 21.90 0.13 -13.40
C ALA A 48 21.64 -0.70 -14.66
N ARG A 49 20.94 -1.84 -14.55
CA ARG A 49 20.49 -2.69 -15.67
C ARG A 49 19.23 -2.16 -16.35
N ARG A 50 19.15 -0.86 -16.61
CA ARG A 50 18.20 -0.35 -17.61
C ARG A 50 18.55 -0.98 -18.97
N GLN A 51 17.91 -2.09 -19.31
CA GLN A 51 17.95 -2.62 -20.66
C GLN A 51 17.31 -1.60 -21.60
N PRO A 52 17.88 -1.37 -22.81
CA PRO A 52 17.21 -0.58 -23.83
C PRO A 52 15.92 -1.32 -24.20
N VAL A 53 14.78 -0.73 -23.87
CA VAL A 53 13.48 -1.27 -24.24
C VAL A 53 13.36 -1.22 -25.77
N PRO A 54 12.86 -2.28 -26.43
CA PRO A 54 12.63 -2.25 -27.87
C PRO A 54 11.71 -1.08 -28.26
N ALA A 55 12.13 -0.33 -29.28
CA ALA A 55 11.42 0.84 -29.79
C ALA A 55 10.00 0.43 -30.23
N GLY A 56 8.98 0.91 -29.51
CA GLY A 56 7.56 0.69 -29.84
C GLY A 56 6.61 0.65 -28.64
N ALA A 57 7.10 0.41 -27.42
CA ALA A 57 6.32 0.56 -26.20
C ALA A 57 6.67 1.90 -25.54
N GLU A 58 5.71 2.81 -25.37
CA GLU A 58 5.90 3.95 -24.47
C GLU A 58 6.06 3.41 -23.05
N VAL A 59 7.31 3.24 -22.60
CA VAL A 59 7.57 2.82 -21.22
C VAL A 59 7.43 4.03 -20.33
N CYS A 60 6.23 4.18 -19.78
CA CYS A 60 6.00 5.11 -18.70
C CYS A 60 6.68 4.62 -17.42
N GLN A 61 6.91 5.54 -16.49
CA GLN A 61 7.54 5.24 -15.21
C GLN A 61 6.85 4.10 -14.45
N THR A 62 5.51 4.02 -14.51
CA THR A 62 4.72 2.96 -13.87
C THR A 62 5.09 1.56 -14.37
N GLY A 63 5.25 1.38 -15.69
CA GLY A 63 5.64 0.08 -16.28
C GLY A 63 7.03 -0.37 -15.83
N ALA A 64 7.99 0.57 -15.77
CA ALA A 64 9.33 0.29 -15.27
C ALA A 64 9.33 -0.13 -13.79
N VAL A 65 8.49 0.51 -12.96
CA VAL A 65 8.36 0.18 -11.53
C VAL A 65 7.74 -1.22 -11.35
N LEU A 66 6.69 -1.56 -12.10
CA LEU A 66 6.06 -2.89 -12.03
C LEU A 66 7.04 -4.00 -12.37
N SER A 67 7.88 -3.81 -13.39
CA SER A 67 8.95 -4.76 -13.74
C SER A 67 9.95 -4.93 -12.58
N ALA A 68 10.42 -3.83 -12.00
CA ALA A 68 11.36 -3.88 -10.89
C ALA A 68 10.77 -4.55 -9.63
N VAL A 69 9.48 -4.35 -9.36
CA VAL A 69 8.78 -5.06 -8.27
C VAL A 69 8.74 -6.56 -8.51
N ALA A 70 8.44 -7.01 -9.74
CA ALA A 70 8.47 -8.43 -10.09
C ALA A 70 9.86 -9.04 -9.85
N ASP A 71 10.93 -8.39 -10.33
CA ASP A 71 12.31 -8.83 -10.13
C ASP A 71 12.69 -8.94 -8.63
N LEU A 72 12.22 -7.99 -7.81
CA LEU A 72 12.44 -8.00 -6.36
C LEU A 72 11.69 -9.15 -5.67
N LEU A 73 10.46 -9.45 -6.11
CA LEU A 73 9.67 -10.57 -5.60
C LEU A 73 10.30 -11.91 -5.96
N ASP A 74 10.80 -12.07 -7.19
CA ASP A 74 11.53 -13.26 -7.64
C ASP A 74 12.83 -13.48 -6.86
N GLY A 75 13.43 -12.40 -6.34
CA GLY A 75 14.64 -12.43 -5.52
C GLY A 75 14.44 -12.82 -4.05
N ILE A 76 13.21 -13.07 -3.59
CA ILE A 76 12.91 -13.37 -2.17
C ILE A 76 13.53 -14.72 -1.77
N ASN A 77 14.39 -14.71 -0.75
CA ASN A 77 14.86 -15.95 -0.13
C ASN A 77 13.78 -16.52 0.81
N HIS A 78 13.11 -17.57 0.36
CA HIS A 78 12.02 -18.19 1.11
C HIS A 78 12.47 -19.04 2.32
N GLU A 79 13.70 -19.54 2.30
CA GLU A 79 14.24 -20.45 3.33
C GLU A 79 14.59 -19.73 4.63
N GLN A 80 15.08 -18.49 4.55
CA GLN A 80 15.45 -17.68 5.72
C GLN A 80 14.29 -17.47 6.72
N ARG A 81 13.03 -17.59 6.26
CA ARG A 81 11.84 -17.43 7.11
C ARG A 81 11.66 -18.60 8.11
N ALA A 82 12.28 -19.75 7.86
CA ALA A 82 12.17 -20.93 8.72
C ALA A 82 12.76 -20.69 10.11
N ALA A 83 13.80 -19.84 10.22
CA ALA A 83 14.49 -19.56 11.47
C ALA A 83 13.90 -18.40 12.30
N LEU A 84 12.87 -17.71 11.78
CA LEU A 84 12.29 -16.53 12.45
C LEU A 84 11.47 -16.91 13.70
N GLY A 85 11.43 -16.03 14.70
CA GLY A 85 10.49 -16.13 15.81
C GLY A 85 9.06 -15.71 15.44
N HIS A 86 8.07 -16.00 16.29
CA HIS A 86 6.65 -15.72 16.04
C HIS A 86 6.37 -14.24 15.73
N SER A 87 6.88 -13.31 16.54
CA SER A 87 6.67 -11.87 16.33
C SER A 87 7.26 -11.38 15.00
N ALA A 88 8.43 -11.90 14.61
CA ALA A 88 9.04 -11.56 13.32
C ALA A 88 8.20 -12.08 12.15
N ARG A 89 7.60 -13.27 12.27
CA ARG A 89 6.67 -13.80 11.25
C ARG A 89 5.42 -12.93 11.12
N LEU A 90 4.81 -12.53 12.23
CA LEU A 90 3.65 -11.64 12.19
C LEU A 90 4.01 -10.27 11.58
N GLY A 91 5.20 -9.74 11.89
CA GLY A 91 5.72 -8.53 11.24
C GLY A 91 5.82 -8.66 9.72
N LEU A 92 6.29 -9.81 9.21
CA LEU A 92 6.33 -10.08 7.77
C LEU A 92 4.92 -10.16 7.15
N VAL A 93 3.96 -10.79 7.83
CA VAL A 93 2.56 -10.84 7.37
C VAL A 93 1.98 -9.43 7.25
N THR A 94 2.17 -8.58 8.26
CA THR A 94 1.69 -7.19 8.23
C THR A 94 2.33 -6.40 7.08
N GLN A 95 3.64 -6.57 6.84
CA GLN A 95 4.33 -5.90 5.73
C GLN A 95 3.83 -6.40 4.37
N ALA A 96 3.69 -7.70 4.20
CA ALA A 96 3.18 -8.31 2.97
C ALA A 96 1.74 -7.88 2.68
N GLN A 97 0.88 -7.81 3.72
CA GLN A 97 -0.50 -7.34 3.57
C GLN A 97 -0.56 -5.89 3.09
N LYS A 98 0.27 -5.00 3.66
CA LYS A 98 0.35 -3.59 3.22
C LYS A 98 0.80 -3.48 1.75
N LEU A 99 1.78 -4.28 1.34
CA LEU A 99 2.21 -4.32 -0.05
C LEU A 99 1.10 -4.85 -0.97
N ALA A 100 0.42 -5.93 -0.57
CA ALA A 100 -0.68 -6.51 -1.33
C ALA A 100 -1.82 -5.49 -1.53
N ASN A 101 -2.20 -4.73 -0.50
CA ASN A 101 -3.23 -3.68 -0.62
C ASN A 101 -2.84 -2.61 -1.65
N ARG A 102 -1.58 -2.17 -1.66
CA ARG A 102 -1.09 -1.17 -2.62
C ARG A 102 -1.11 -1.68 -4.05
N VAL A 103 -0.70 -2.93 -4.26
CA VAL A 103 -0.71 -3.57 -5.58
C VAL A 103 -2.14 -3.82 -6.06
N ASP A 104 -3.05 -4.26 -5.18
CA ASP A 104 -4.47 -4.42 -5.49
C ASP A 104 -5.13 -3.07 -5.83
N GLY A 105 -4.84 -2.02 -5.07
CA GLY A 105 -5.28 -0.65 -5.36
C GLY A 105 -4.80 -0.17 -6.73
N LEU A 106 -3.50 -0.34 -7.01
CA LEU A 106 -2.92 0.00 -8.31
C LEU A 106 -3.56 -0.77 -9.47
N LEU A 107 -3.75 -2.08 -9.32
CA LEU A 107 -4.39 -2.91 -10.35
C LEU A 107 -5.80 -2.42 -10.67
N ARG A 108 -6.62 -2.13 -9.65
CA ARG A 108 -7.99 -1.62 -9.85
C ARG A 108 -8.00 -0.26 -10.56
N VAL A 109 -7.11 0.64 -10.17
CA VAL A 109 -6.98 1.95 -10.83
C VAL A 109 -6.59 1.80 -12.29
N LEU A 110 -5.58 0.99 -12.61
CA LEU A 110 -5.15 0.76 -14.00
C LEU A 110 -6.27 0.11 -14.84
N VAL A 111 -7.04 -0.82 -14.27
CA VAL A 111 -8.20 -1.40 -14.95
C VAL A 111 -9.29 -0.35 -15.18
N GLY A 112 -9.57 0.51 -14.19
CA GLY A 112 -10.53 1.59 -14.33
C GLY A 112 -10.14 2.61 -15.40
N GLU A 113 -8.85 2.99 -15.45
CA GLU A 113 -8.29 3.88 -16.47
C GLU A 113 -8.37 3.26 -17.88
N ALA A 114 -8.00 1.98 -18.01
CA ALA A 114 -8.09 1.26 -19.28
C ALA A 114 -9.55 1.10 -19.75
N GLU A 115 -10.49 0.84 -18.84
CA GLU A 115 -11.92 0.76 -19.15
C GLU A 115 -12.46 2.13 -19.60
N GLN A 116 -12.14 3.21 -18.88
CA GLN A 116 -12.59 4.56 -19.21
C GLN A 116 -12.03 5.03 -20.57
N ALA A 117 -10.81 4.64 -20.91
CA ALA A 117 -10.19 4.92 -22.19
C ALA A 117 -10.62 3.96 -23.31
N GLY A 118 -11.41 2.92 -23.02
CA GLY A 118 -11.79 1.89 -23.98
C GLY A 118 -10.60 1.10 -24.54
N SER A 119 -9.50 1.00 -23.79
CA SER A 119 -8.21 0.51 -24.29
C SER A 119 -8.26 -0.95 -24.76
N SER A 120 -8.96 -1.83 -24.06
CA SER A 120 -9.08 -3.24 -24.48
C SER A 120 -9.85 -3.37 -25.80
N MET A 121 -10.92 -2.60 -25.98
CA MET A 121 -11.66 -2.57 -27.26
C MET A 121 -10.78 -2.05 -28.39
N ALA A 122 -10.06 -0.95 -28.17
CA ALA A 122 -9.21 -0.33 -29.19
C ALA A 122 -8.01 -1.21 -29.58
N ALA A 123 -7.35 -1.84 -28.61
CA ALA A 123 -6.14 -2.61 -28.85
C ALA A 123 -6.39 -4.09 -29.21
N GLN A 124 -7.48 -4.69 -28.72
CA GLN A 124 -7.72 -6.14 -28.80
C GLN A 124 -9.10 -6.51 -29.36
N GLY A 125 -9.95 -5.52 -29.70
CA GLY A 125 -11.28 -5.77 -30.25
C GLY A 125 -12.26 -6.47 -29.30
N THR A 126 -11.97 -6.51 -28.00
CA THR A 126 -12.77 -7.21 -26.99
C THR A 126 -12.96 -6.37 -25.73
N PRO A 127 -14.09 -6.50 -25.03
CA PRO A 127 -14.32 -5.78 -23.78
C PRO A 127 -13.28 -6.14 -22.72
N THR A 128 -12.97 -5.21 -21.81
CA THR A 128 -11.96 -5.39 -20.76
C THR A 128 -12.21 -6.62 -19.89
N THR A 129 -13.47 -6.94 -19.60
CA THR A 129 -13.84 -8.15 -18.83
C THR A 129 -13.46 -9.44 -19.57
N THR A 130 -13.72 -9.52 -20.87
CA THR A 130 -13.31 -10.66 -21.72
C THR A 130 -11.79 -10.73 -21.81
N TRP A 131 -11.13 -9.59 -22.03
CA TRP A 131 -9.68 -9.50 -22.11
C TRP A 131 -8.98 -9.97 -20.82
N LEU A 132 -9.45 -9.54 -19.65
CA LEU A 132 -8.94 -9.98 -18.34
C LEU A 132 -9.12 -11.48 -18.13
N GLY A 133 -10.22 -12.07 -18.60
CA GLY A 133 -10.45 -13.51 -18.57
C GLY A 133 -9.44 -14.29 -19.42
N MET A 134 -9.04 -13.74 -20.56
CA MET A 134 -8.05 -14.36 -21.45
C MET A 134 -6.62 -14.28 -20.91
N VAL A 135 -6.21 -13.12 -20.38
CA VAL A 135 -4.81 -12.86 -19.98
C VAL A 135 -4.53 -13.27 -18.54
N GLY A 136 -5.48 -13.11 -17.63
CA GLY A 136 -5.24 -13.19 -16.19
C GLY A 136 -5.61 -14.51 -15.51
N GLN A 137 -6.02 -15.54 -16.27
CA GLN A 137 -6.64 -16.76 -15.71
C GLN A 137 -7.79 -16.45 -14.73
N MET A 138 -8.51 -15.34 -14.96
CA MET A 138 -9.61 -14.91 -14.09
C MET A 138 -10.92 -15.52 -14.57
N SER A 139 -11.75 -15.95 -13.62
CA SER A 139 -13.14 -16.27 -13.93
C SER A 139 -13.89 -15.03 -14.42
N PRO A 140 -14.98 -15.19 -15.21
CA PRO A 140 -15.81 -14.06 -15.65
C PRO A 140 -16.30 -13.18 -14.49
N LYS A 141 -16.61 -13.78 -13.34
CA LYS A 141 -17.04 -13.07 -12.13
C LYS A 141 -15.92 -12.22 -11.54
N GLN A 142 -14.69 -12.74 -11.47
CA GLN A 142 -13.53 -11.98 -10.98
C GLN A 142 -13.19 -10.82 -11.90
N ALA A 143 -13.15 -11.05 -13.21
CA ALA A 143 -12.89 -10.01 -14.20
C ALA A 143 -13.93 -8.88 -14.13
N SER A 144 -15.22 -9.25 -14.08
CA SER A 144 -16.31 -8.27 -13.93
C SER A 144 -16.18 -7.48 -12.63
N GLY A 145 -15.94 -8.17 -11.51
CA GLY A 145 -15.74 -7.52 -10.21
C GLY A 145 -14.56 -6.54 -10.20
N LEU A 146 -13.48 -6.86 -10.92
CA LEU A 146 -12.31 -6.00 -11.03
C LEU A 146 -12.61 -4.74 -11.86
N VAL A 147 -13.33 -4.88 -12.97
CA VAL A 147 -13.77 -3.74 -13.80
C VAL A 147 -14.72 -2.82 -13.02
N PHE A 148 -15.70 -3.39 -12.29
CA PHE A 148 -16.59 -2.60 -11.45
C PHE A 148 -15.81 -1.82 -10.38
N ALA A 149 -14.92 -2.49 -9.64
CA ALA A 149 -14.13 -1.82 -8.63
C ALA A 149 -13.19 -0.74 -9.22
N GLY A 150 -12.65 -0.96 -10.42
CA GLY A 150 -11.88 0.06 -11.13
C GLY A 150 -12.71 1.30 -11.44
N LYS A 151 -13.94 1.12 -11.93
CA LYS A 151 -14.88 2.21 -12.18
C LYS A 151 -15.28 2.96 -10.89
N GLU A 152 -15.50 2.23 -9.80
CA GLU A 152 -15.81 2.83 -8.48
C GLU A 152 -14.67 3.75 -8.02
N LEU A 153 -13.40 3.30 -8.12
CA LEU A 153 -12.23 4.10 -7.76
C LEU A 153 -11.94 5.25 -8.73
N THR A 154 -12.25 5.12 -10.02
CA THR A 154 -12.10 6.26 -10.96
C THR A 154 -13.17 7.33 -10.79
N THR A 155 -14.24 7.05 -10.03
CA THR A 155 -15.28 8.04 -9.68
C THR A 155 -14.90 8.87 -8.44
N HIS A 156 -14.14 8.30 -7.50
CA HIS A 156 -13.90 8.85 -6.16
C HIS A 156 -12.40 9.14 -5.94
N PRO A 157 -11.93 10.38 -6.18
CA PRO A 157 -10.50 10.68 -6.28
C PRO A 157 -9.72 10.54 -4.96
N ILE A 158 -10.34 10.83 -3.81
CA ILE A 158 -9.65 10.72 -2.51
C ILE A 158 -9.51 9.25 -2.11
N THR A 159 -10.56 8.46 -2.33
CA THR A 159 -10.59 7.01 -2.12
C THR A 159 -9.58 6.32 -3.03
N ARG A 160 -9.47 6.76 -4.29
CA ARG A 160 -8.42 6.31 -5.23
C ARG A 160 -7.02 6.52 -4.67
N GLN A 161 -6.74 7.72 -4.19
CA GLN A 161 -5.41 8.05 -3.67
C GLN A 161 -5.09 7.24 -2.40
N ALA A 162 -6.08 7.02 -1.53
CA ALA A 162 -5.96 6.18 -0.35
C ALA A 162 -5.72 4.70 -0.69
N ALA A 163 -6.36 4.17 -1.75
CA ALA A 163 -6.12 2.81 -2.23
C ALA A 163 -4.70 2.67 -2.82
N LEU A 164 -4.23 3.66 -3.61
CA LEU A 164 -2.87 3.67 -4.18
C LEU A 164 -1.77 3.76 -3.11
N SER A 165 -2.03 4.45 -2.00
CA SER A 165 -1.12 4.51 -0.86
C SER A 165 -1.19 3.26 0.03
N GLY A 166 -2.23 2.44 -0.12
CA GLY A 166 -2.53 1.27 0.71
C GLY A 166 -3.10 1.64 2.08
N GLN A 167 -3.57 2.88 2.24
CA GLN A 167 -4.26 3.36 3.44
C GLN A 167 -5.62 2.68 3.63
N VAL A 168 -6.31 2.38 2.53
CA VAL A 168 -7.54 1.58 2.52
C VAL A 168 -7.37 0.35 1.62
N ASN A 169 -7.97 -0.76 2.00
CA ASN A 169 -8.07 -1.95 1.16
C ASN A 169 -9.29 -1.87 0.22
N SER A 170 -9.47 -2.84 -0.67
CA SER A 170 -10.55 -2.83 -1.65
C SER A 170 -11.95 -3.03 -1.07
N GLU A 171 -12.08 -3.73 0.06
CA GLU A 171 -13.35 -3.88 0.76
C GLU A 171 -13.77 -2.55 1.39
N GLN A 172 -12.85 -1.87 2.08
CA GLN A 172 -13.06 -0.53 2.62
C GLN A 172 -13.40 0.47 1.51
N ALA A 173 -12.68 0.46 0.39
CA ALA A 173 -12.98 1.32 -0.75
C ALA A 173 -14.39 1.08 -1.32
N ARG A 174 -14.84 -0.18 -1.40
CA ARG A 174 -16.19 -0.53 -1.83
C ARG A 174 -17.24 0.00 -0.86
N THR A 175 -17.03 -0.16 0.45
CA THR A 175 -17.93 0.36 1.48
C THR A 175 -18.03 1.89 1.40
N ILE A 176 -16.89 2.57 1.23
CA ILE A 176 -16.86 4.04 1.03
C ILE A 176 -17.67 4.40 -0.21
N HIS A 177 -17.46 3.72 -1.34
CA HIS A 177 -18.25 3.95 -2.57
C HIS A 177 -19.75 3.80 -2.32
N SER A 178 -20.19 2.71 -1.67
CA SER A 178 -21.60 2.49 -1.35
C SER A 178 -22.19 3.64 -0.52
N VAL A 179 -21.51 4.05 0.54
CA VAL A 179 -21.97 5.18 1.38
C VAL A 179 -22.05 6.47 0.57
N LEU A 180 -21.04 6.76 -0.26
CA LEU A 180 -21.03 7.96 -1.12
C LEU A 180 -22.17 7.98 -2.14
N THR A 181 -22.60 6.81 -2.64
CA THR A 181 -23.75 6.71 -3.56
C THR A 181 -25.10 6.92 -2.87
N GLU A 182 -25.18 6.65 -1.56
CA GLU A 182 -26.39 6.85 -0.76
C GLU A 182 -26.54 8.30 -0.25
N LEU A 183 -25.51 9.13 -0.42
CA LEU A 183 -25.54 10.52 -0.01
C LEU A 183 -26.62 11.34 -0.77
N PRO A 184 -27.33 12.25 -0.07
CA PRO A 184 -28.35 13.11 -0.67
C PRO A 184 -27.86 13.89 -1.90
N GLN A 185 -28.70 13.97 -2.94
CA GLN A 185 -28.33 14.56 -4.23
C GLN A 185 -28.24 16.09 -4.21
N ASP A 186 -28.70 16.73 -3.13
CA ASP A 186 -28.62 18.17 -2.88
C ASP A 186 -27.26 18.60 -2.28
N LEU A 187 -26.39 17.65 -1.94
CA LEU A 187 -25.01 17.96 -1.56
C LEU A 187 -24.19 18.40 -2.77
N ASP A 188 -23.50 19.53 -2.62
CA ASP A 188 -22.55 20.02 -3.63
C ASP A 188 -21.25 19.19 -3.65
N ASP A 189 -20.40 19.47 -4.65
CA ASP A 189 -19.17 18.73 -4.86
C ASP A 189 -18.18 18.87 -3.68
N GLU A 190 -18.14 20.03 -3.02
CA GLU A 190 -17.26 20.29 -1.89
C GLU A 190 -17.71 19.48 -0.66
N GLN A 191 -19.01 19.45 -0.39
CA GLN A 191 -19.62 18.65 0.67
C GLN A 191 -19.43 17.15 0.43
N ARG A 192 -19.57 16.70 -0.81
CA ARG A 192 -19.31 15.30 -1.19
C ARG A 192 -17.85 14.92 -1.00
N GLN A 193 -16.93 15.80 -1.38
CA GLN A 193 -15.50 15.58 -1.20
C GLN A 193 -15.08 15.60 0.28
N ALA A 194 -15.69 16.47 1.09
CA ALA A 194 -15.51 16.47 2.54
C ALA A 194 -16.02 15.15 3.17
N ALA A 195 -17.19 14.67 2.74
CA ALA A 195 -17.71 13.37 3.17
C ALA A 195 -16.78 12.21 2.79
N GLU A 196 -16.26 12.20 1.56
CA GLU A 196 -15.28 11.20 1.11
C GLU A 196 -14.02 11.19 1.98
N THR A 197 -13.49 12.37 2.33
CA THR A 197 -12.32 12.51 3.21
C THR A 197 -12.57 11.90 4.57
N LEU A 198 -13.70 12.24 5.21
CA LEU A 198 -14.07 11.73 6.53
C LEU A 198 -14.21 10.20 6.52
N LEU A 199 -14.81 9.64 5.46
CA LEU A 199 -14.97 8.19 5.32
C LEU A 199 -13.63 7.47 5.14
N VAL A 200 -12.70 8.03 4.36
CA VAL A 200 -11.34 7.50 4.19
C VAL A 200 -10.55 7.55 5.49
N GLU A 201 -10.61 8.66 6.22
CA GLU A 201 -9.96 8.80 7.53
C GLU A 201 -10.49 7.78 8.53
N HIS A 202 -11.82 7.62 8.58
CA HIS A 202 -12.45 6.62 9.43
C HIS A 202 -12.00 5.20 9.06
N ALA A 203 -12.09 4.82 7.78
CA ALA A 203 -11.69 3.50 7.30
C ALA A 203 -10.20 3.19 7.56
N ALA A 204 -9.33 4.20 7.49
CA ALA A 204 -7.91 4.03 7.79
C ALA A 204 -7.63 3.76 9.28
N SER A 205 -8.50 4.24 10.17
CA SER A 205 -8.37 4.08 11.62
C SER A 205 -9.04 2.81 12.17
N THR A 206 -9.98 2.24 11.42
CA THR A 206 -10.73 1.04 11.81
C THR A 206 -10.10 -0.19 11.13
N PRO A 207 -9.55 -1.17 11.89
CA PRO A 207 -9.14 -2.43 11.28
C PRO A 207 -10.36 -3.08 10.62
N ALA A 208 -10.20 -3.64 9.41
CA ALA A 208 -11.27 -4.34 8.72
C ALA A 208 -11.83 -5.44 9.64
N GLU A 209 -13.03 -5.25 10.17
CA GLU A 209 -13.75 -6.29 10.89
C GLU A 209 -14.11 -7.36 9.85
N GLY A 210 -13.53 -8.55 10.01
CA GLY A 210 -13.79 -9.71 9.14
C GLY A 210 -15.04 -10.47 9.52
#